data_AF-A0A8T5ZJY9-F1
#
_entry.id   AF-A0A8T5ZJY9-F1
#
_cell.length_a   1.000
_cell.length_b   1.000
_cell.length_c   1.000
_cell.angle_alpha   90.00
_cell.angle_beta   90.00
_cell.angle_gamma   90.00
#
_symmetry.space_group_name_H-M   'P 1'
#
loop_
_entity.id
_entity.type
_entity.pdbx_description
1 polymer ?
#
loop_
_entity_poly.entity_id
_entity_poly.type
_entity_poly.pdbx_seq_one_letter_code
_entity_poly.pdbx_strand_id
1 'polypeptide(L)' 'EISSCSNVWDFQARRMQARCRSKSDKKTRLVHTLNGSGLAVGRTLVAVMENYQQADGRIEVPEVLRPYMNGLEYIG' A
#
# COMPACT_ATOMS: atom_id res chain seq x y z
N GLU A 1 10.83 -7.82 -3.47
CA GLU A 1 9.36 -7.75 -3.22
C GLU A 1 8.99 -6.37 -2.68
N ILE A 2 7.96 -5.71 -3.22
CA ILE A 2 7.54 -4.34 -2.80
C ILE A 2 6.14 -4.30 -2.17
N SER A 3 5.36 -5.37 -2.32
CA SER A 3 4.03 -5.52 -1.76
C SER A 3 3.67 -6.99 -1.57
N SER A 4 2.82 -7.26 -0.59
CA SER A 4 2.08 -8.50 -0.43
C SER A 4 0.61 -8.17 -0.16
N CYS A 5 -0.29 -8.87 -0.85
CA CYS A 5 -1.74 -8.69 -0.78
C CYS A 5 -2.40 -10.06 -0.59
N SER A 6 -3.24 -10.19 0.43
CA SER A 6 -3.77 -11.49 0.86
C SER A 6 -5.25 -11.42 1.24
N ASN A 7 -5.98 -12.47 0.87
CA ASN A 7 -7.27 -12.81 1.46
C ASN A 7 -7.03 -13.77 2.63
N VAL A 8 -7.46 -13.40 3.83
CA VAL A 8 -7.23 -14.17 5.06
C VAL A 8 -8.51 -14.93 5.47
N TRP A 9 -9.57 -14.85 4.66
CA TRP A 9 -10.89 -15.40 4.96
C TRP A 9 -11.32 -15.00 6.38
N ASP A 10 -11.93 -15.92 7.12
CA ASP A 10 -12.42 -15.71 8.47
C ASP A 10 -11.35 -16.00 9.56
N PHE A 11 -10.09 -16.31 9.20
CA PHE A 11 -9.09 -16.75 10.18
C PHE A 11 -8.79 -15.70 11.25
N GLN A 12 -8.50 -14.46 10.83
CA GLN A 12 -8.30 -13.34 11.76
C GLN A 12 -9.61 -12.97 12.46
N ALA A 13 -10.73 -12.97 11.72
CA ALA A 13 -12.05 -12.66 12.29
C ALA A 13 -12.46 -13.64 13.41
N ARG A 14 -12.13 -14.94 13.28
CA ARG A 14 -12.34 -15.94 14.33
C ARG A 14 -11.55 -15.64 15.59
N ARG A 15 -10.31 -15.15 15.46
CA ARG A 15 -9.45 -14.76 16.60
C ARG A 15 -9.95 -13.50 17.30
N MET A 16 -10.46 -12.52 16.55
CA MET A 16 -10.93 -11.24 17.08
C MET A 16 -12.43 -11.23 17.44
N GLN A 17 -13.18 -12.27 17.07
CA GLN A 17 -14.65 -12.31 17.13
C GLN A 17 -15.33 -11.20 16.31
N ALA A 18 -14.70 -10.75 15.21
CA ALA A 18 -15.26 -9.73 14.32
C ALA A 18 -16.38 -10.31 13.46
N ARG A 19 -17.58 -9.72 13.55
CA ARG A 19 -18.83 -10.29 13.01
C ARG A 19 -19.65 -9.25 12.26
N CYS A 20 -20.43 -9.71 11.30
CA CYS A 20 -21.45 -8.91 10.61
C CYS A 20 -22.82 -9.63 10.63
N ARG A 21 -23.87 -8.88 10.31
CA ARG A 21 -25.24 -9.38 10.21
C ARG A 21 -25.97 -8.60 9.11
N SER A 22 -26.62 -9.29 8.19
CA SER A 22 -27.53 -8.63 7.23
C SER A 22 -28.86 -8.33 7.91
N LYS A 23 -29.64 -7.35 7.42
CA LYS A 23 -30.92 -6.96 8.04
C LYS A 23 -31.91 -8.14 8.18
N SER A 24 -31.85 -9.11 7.27
CA SER A 24 -32.68 -10.32 7.25
C SER A 24 -32.21 -11.43 8.19
N ASP A 25 -30.97 -11.36 8.69
CA ASP A 25 -30.32 -12.51 9.31
C ASP A 25 -30.62 -12.57 10.81
N LYS A 26 -31.11 -13.72 11.28
CA LYS A 26 -31.35 -13.99 12.71
C LYS A 26 -30.06 -14.19 13.52
N LYS A 27 -28.94 -14.54 12.86
CA LYS A 27 -27.64 -14.82 13.50
C LYS A 27 -26.53 -14.02 12.83
N THR A 28 -25.47 -13.74 13.58
CA THR A 28 -24.25 -13.10 13.04
C THR A 28 -23.35 -14.13 12.36
N ARG A 29 -22.57 -13.70 11.36
CA ARG A 29 -21.49 -14.47 10.74
C ARG A 29 -20.15 -13.75 10.88
N LEU A 30 -19.04 -14.49 10.81
CA LEU A 30 -17.71 -13.87 10.79
C LEU A 30 -17.50 -13.08 9.50
N VAL A 31 -16.78 -11.96 9.59
CA VAL A 31 -16.32 -11.24 8.40
C VAL A 31 -15.15 -11.97 7.75
N HIS A 32 -14.92 -11.72 6.46
CA HIS A 32 -13.62 -12.01 5.86
C HIS A 32 -12.72 -10.78 5.99
N THR A 33 -11.41 -11.03 6.09
CA THR A 33 -10.39 -9.99 6.23
C THR A 33 -9.43 -10.05 5.05
N LEU A 34 -9.05 -8.87 4.57
CA LEU A 34 -8.07 -8.69 3.50
C LEU A 34 -7.05 -7.65 3.97
N ASN A 35 -5.83 -7.77 3.47
CA ASN A 35 -4.80 -6.75 3.64
C ASN A 35 -3.92 -6.70 2.39
N GLY A 36 -3.30 -5.55 2.17
CA GLY A 36 -2.42 -5.33 1.03
C GLY A 36 -1.56 -4.10 1.22
N SER A 37 -0.27 -4.21 0.92
CA SER A 37 0.62 -3.05 0.89
C SER A 37 0.45 -2.27 -0.41
N GLY A 38 0.32 -0.95 -0.37
CA GLY A 38 0.13 -0.11 -1.56
C GLY A 38 0.95 1.18 -1.52
N LEU A 39 2.26 1.17 -1.30
CA LEU A 39 3.23 0.06 -1.28
C LEU A 39 4.12 0.20 -0.01
N ALA A 40 5.14 -0.63 0.16
CA ALA A 40 6.15 -0.39 1.20
C ALA A 40 7.01 0.85 0.87
N VAL A 41 6.68 2.02 1.46
CA VAL A 41 7.23 3.34 1.10
C VAL A 41 8.76 3.38 1.00
N GLY A 42 9.49 2.82 1.97
CA GLY A 42 10.96 2.81 1.93
C GLY A 42 11.52 1.98 0.76
N ARG A 43 10.87 0.86 0.40
CA ARG A 43 11.26 0.07 -0.78
C ARG A 43 10.89 0.77 -2.08
N THR A 44 9.77 1.50 -2.09
CA THR A 44 9.41 2.37 -3.22
C THR A 44 10.44 3.48 -3.41
N LEU A 45 10.96 4.08 -2.34
CA LEU A 45 12.01 5.09 -2.43
C LEU A 45 13.29 4.54 -3.08
N VAL A 46 13.75 3.36 -2.66
CA VAL A 46 14.91 2.70 -3.31
C VAL A 46 14.67 2.50 -4.80
N ALA A 47 13.49 2.01 -5.19
CA ALA A 47 13.13 1.85 -6.59
C ALA A 47 13.11 3.18 -7.36
N VAL A 48 12.58 4.26 -6.78
CA VAL A 48 12.59 5.59 -7.39
C VAL A 48 14.03 6.08 -7.59
N MET A 49 14.88 6.00 -6.56
CA MET A 49 16.27 6.46 -6.66
C MET A 49 17.04 5.73 -7.76
N GLU A 50 16.94 4.40 -7.85
CA GLU A 50 17.67 3.64 -8.85
C GLU A 50 17.14 3.83 -10.27
N ASN A 51 15.81 3.93 -10.45
CA ASN A 51 15.20 4.01 -11.78
C ASN A 51 15.15 5.44 -12.35
N TYR A 52 15.27 6.47 -11.50
CA TYR A 52 15.25 7.87 -11.92
C TYR A 52 16.61 8.57 -11.77
N GLN A 53 17.69 7.82 -11.52
CA GLN A 53 19.03 8.38 -11.49
C GLN A 53 19.46 8.91 -12.87
N GLN A 54 20.16 10.04 -12.86
CA GLN A 54 20.75 10.67 -14.02
C GLN A 54 22.25 10.39 -14.08
N ALA A 55 22.87 10.60 -15.24
CA ALA A 55 24.30 10.34 -15.45
C ALA A 55 25.22 11.19 -14.54
N ASP A 56 24.73 12.33 -14.06
CA ASP A 56 25.43 13.23 -13.13
C ASP A 56 25.13 12.93 -11.64
N GLY A 57 24.35 11.88 -11.36
CA GLY A 57 24.00 11.45 -10.01
C GLY A 57 22.76 12.11 -9.41
N ARG A 58 22.12 13.06 -10.11
CA ARG A 58 20.82 13.62 -9.69
C ARG A 58 19.72 12.58 -9.83
N ILE A 59 18.64 12.73 -9.07
CA ILE A 59 17.44 11.89 -9.19
C ILE A 59 16.32 12.73 -9.78
N GLU A 60 15.78 12.32 -10.92
CA GLU A 60 14.57 12.93 -11.48
C GLU A 60 13.36 12.62 -10.57
N VAL A 61 12.56 13.63 -10.27
CA VAL A 61 11.34 13.48 -9.48
C VAL A 61 10.22 12.99 -10.42
N PRO A 62 9.63 11.80 -10.17
CA PRO A 62 8.49 11.32 -10.95
C PRO A 62 7.38 12.36 -11.01
N GLU A 63 6.77 12.54 -12.18
CA GLU A 63 5.78 13.61 -12.42
C GLU A 63 4.67 13.66 -11.36
N VAL A 64 4.16 12.48 -10.97
CA VAL A 64 3.10 12.35 -9.95
C VAL A 64 3.52 12.81 -8.55
N LEU A 65 4.82 12.89 -8.26
CA LEU A 65 5.36 13.35 -6.99
C LEU A 65 5.68 14.85 -6.98
N ARG A 66 5.82 15.50 -8.14
CA ARG A 66 6.20 16.92 -8.24
C ARG A 66 5.26 17.88 -7.48
N PRO A 67 3.92 17.71 -7.47
CA PRO A 67 3.02 18.56 -6.67
C PRO A 67 3.27 18.48 -5.16
N TYR A 68 3.81 17.36 -4.68
CA TYR A 68 4.16 17.16 -3.27
C TYR A 68 5.57 17.70 -2.93
N MET A 69 6.33 18.11 -3.94
CA MET A 69 7.71 18.58 -3.84
C MET A 69 7.85 20.05 -4.26
N ASN A 70 6.77 20.85 -4.17
CA ASN A 70 6.74 22.26 -4.61
C ASN A 70 7.18 22.48 -6.07
N GLY A 71 6.87 21.53 -6.95
CA GLY A 71 7.25 21.59 -8.36
C GLY A 71 8.72 21.24 -8.64
N LEU A 72 9.47 20.76 -7.65
CA LEU A 72 10.85 20.30 -7.84
C LEU A 72 10.90 19.15 -8.85
N GLU A 73 11.80 19.27 -9.84
CA GLU A 73 11.96 18.28 -10.91
C GLU A 73 13.14 17.33 -10.69
N TYR A 74 14.16 17.74 -9.91
CA TYR A 74 15.35 16.94 -9.61
C TYR A 74 15.77 17.10 -8.15
N ILE A 75 16.32 16.03 -7.58
CA ILE A 75 17.00 16.03 -6.28
C ILE A 75 18.51 15.88 -6.51
N GLY A 76 19.29 16.78 -5.93
CA GLY A 76 20.76 16.84 -6.09
C GLY A 76 21.21 17.86 -7.13
#